data_AF-A0A928KBS0-F1
#
_entry.id   AF-A0A928KBS0-F1
#
_cell.length_a   1.000
_cell.length_b   1.000
_cell.length_c   1.000
_cell.angle_alpha   90.00
_cell.angle_beta   90.00
_cell.angle_gamma   90.00
#
_symmetry.space_group_name_H-M   'P 1'
#
loop_
_entity.id
_entity.type
_entity.pdbx_description
1 polymer ?
#
loop_
_entity_poly.entity_id
_entity_poly.type
_entity_poly.pdbx_seq_one_letter_code
_entity_poly.pdbx_strand_id
1 'polypeptide(L)'
;MAQLKMYWLKGTPIADLVLPEGYSMVNYKECVEDKAAWVDCCKNGLVGDDTAPEFYDDCVADVDDCVPEKDTFFLDYEGEHIGTISAIYHPDTNCGQVHMVGIKTEFRGKGLGKYLNNTAVKKLAAQGVDYIYLTTDEWRMGAVKSYLTAGFIPVEYDEDMKGRWEWMLCELGVDSVDMVYEDCSFCRKVEKAPVIKIGVVGVGRGRTMINHCENVKGAKTVAICDNYDILLDKAKKDYADRDITFYDNYEDFLNHDMDVVVLANFATEHAPFAVKALEKGFHVLSEVLPVQTMKEAVELIEAVERTGKKYFYAENYCYMGAPKKMRELYLEGELGEFEYGEGEYMHNCESIWHNITFGDPDHWRNTMHACYYCTHSIGPLIHITGLKPVKVTGFELPFNARMARMGAKAGPAGVEMITLENGAVLKSIHGVGPSRNSVWYSIYGSKGRMECAREDACESDHVNKLYVNIDEYEGQNINEPEERSTGDEFSRLAAPSGHGGSDWYVMHNVVETVRGRDNMDIIDVYEAMDMFLPGMFAYRSVLQGGIPLDVPNLRNPEEREKWRNDTECTVAKVAGDMLVPSYSKGNPDIPAETYEAIKKKFEEEWAKKISENK
;
A
#
# COMPACT_ATOMS: atom_id res chain seq x y z
N MET A 1 -14.16 3.22 7.98
CA MET A 1 -14.47 4.38 7.12
C MET A 1 -15.97 4.43 6.80
N ALA A 2 -16.49 5.60 6.43
CA ALA A 2 -17.89 5.75 6.02
C ALA A 2 -18.13 5.07 4.65
N GLN A 3 -19.30 4.48 4.39
CA GLN A 3 -19.58 3.81 3.11
C GLN A 3 -19.93 4.80 1.99
N LEU A 4 -19.80 4.43 0.71
CA LEU A 4 -20.41 5.25 -0.34
C LEU A 4 -21.93 5.25 -0.17
N LYS A 5 -22.56 6.42 -0.25
CA LYS A 5 -24.02 6.58 -0.21
C LYS A 5 -24.53 7.06 -1.56
N MET A 6 -25.63 6.48 -2.03
CA MET A 6 -26.22 6.81 -3.33
C MET A 6 -27.73 6.92 -3.26
N TYR A 7 -28.30 7.86 -4.00
CA TYR A 7 -29.75 8.07 -4.12
C TYR A 7 -30.23 7.86 -5.56
N TRP A 8 -31.38 7.23 -5.72
CA TRP A 8 -32.19 7.33 -6.93
C TRP A 8 -33.32 8.31 -6.66
N LEU A 9 -33.48 9.35 -7.48
CA LEU A 9 -34.44 10.41 -7.24
C LEU A 9 -35.74 10.20 -8.01
N LYS A 10 -36.87 10.63 -7.44
CA LYS A 10 -38.16 10.62 -8.12
C LYS A 10 -38.10 11.32 -9.48
N GLY A 11 -38.63 10.64 -10.50
CA GLY A 11 -38.60 11.12 -11.89
C GLY A 11 -37.35 10.70 -12.67
N THR A 12 -36.38 10.05 -12.05
CA THR A 12 -35.26 9.43 -12.76
C THR A 12 -35.77 8.35 -13.72
N PRO A 13 -35.32 8.29 -14.98
CA PRO A 13 -35.76 7.25 -15.92
C PRO A 13 -35.39 5.85 -15.43
N ILE A 14 -36.32 4.90 -15.54
CA ILE A 14 -36.10 3.50 -15.20
C ILE A 14 -35.97 2.71 -16.50
N ALA A 15 -34.86 1.97 -16.64
CA ALA A 15 -34.62 1.15 -17.82
C ALA A 15 -35.64 0.01 -17.92
N ASP A 16 -36.18 -0.24 -19.11
CA ASP A 16 -37.02 -1.41 -19.31
C ASP A 16 -36.15 -2.63 -19.68
N LEU A 17 -35.67 -3.32 -18.65
CA LEU A 17 -34.81 -4.49 -18.81
C LEU A 17 -35.64 -5.78 -18.82
N VAL A 18 -35.37 -6.62 -19.82
CA VAL A 18 -35.91 -7.98 -19.92
C VAL A 18 -34.82 -8.96 -19.46
N LEU A 19 -35.18 -9.88 -18.55
CA LEU A 19 -34.29 -10.92 -18.06
C LEU A 19 -33.80 -11.80 -19.23
N PRO A 20 -32.53 -12.27 -19.19
CA PRO A 20 -32.06 -13.24 -20.17
C PRO A 20 -32.84 -14.56 -20.06
N GLU A 21 -32.85 -15.34 -21.14
CA GLU A 21 -33.44 -16.67 -21.15
C GLU A 21 -32.83 -17.56 -20.05
N GLY A 22 -33.67 -18.33 -19.35
CA GLY A 22 -33.27 -19.18 -18.23
C GLY A 22 -33.25 -18.49 -16.86
N TYR A 23 -33.41 -17.16 -16.81
CA TYR A 23 -33.45 -16.40 -15.56
C TYR A 23 -34.88 -15.98 -15.18
N SER A 24 -35.18 -15.99 -13.88
CA SER A 24 -36.44 -15.47 -13.33
C SER A 24 -36.22 -14.67 -12.07
N MET A 25 -37.14 -13.75 -11.75
CA MET A 25 -37.20 -13.13 -10.43
C MET A 25 -38.27 -13.84 -9.61
N VAL A 26 -37.93 -14.24 -8.39
CA VAL A 26 -38.87 -14.83 -7.43
C VAL A 26 -38.83 -14.07 -6.11
N ASN A 27 -39.90 -14.18 -5.34
CA ASN A 27 -39.99 -13.62 -4.00
C ASN A 27 -39.52 -14.64 -2.96
N TYR A 28 -38.98 -14.12 -1.85
CA TYR A 28 -38.70 -14.88 -0.64
C TYR A 28 -39.97 -15.58 -0.11
N LYS A 29 -39.83 -16.81 0.41
CA LYS A 29 -40.94 -17.68 0.82
C LYS A 29 -40.97 -18.04 2.31
N GLU A 30 -40.18 -17.35 3.13
CA GLU A 30 -40.15 -17.59 4.59
C GLU A 30 -39.81 -19.04 4.97
N CYS A 31 -38.76 -19.58 4.35
CA CYS A 31 -38.25 -20.92 4.65
C CYS A 31 -36.75 -20.92 4.91
N VAL A 32 -36.26 -21.99 5.55
CA VAL A 32 -34.84 -22.13 5.94
C VAL A 32 -33.93 -22.15 4.70
N GLU A 33 -34.42 -22.74 3.60
CA GLU A 33 -33.71 -22.83 2.34
C GLU A 33 -33.45 -21.45 1.72
N ASP A 34 -34.44 -20.55 1.75
CA ASP A 34 -34.30 -19.19 1.22
C ASP A 34 -33.35 -18.35 2.10
N LYS A 35 -33.39 -18.52 3.43
CA LYS A 35 -32.41 -17.87 4.33
C LYS A 35 -30.99 -18.34 4.00
N ALA A 36 -30.80 -19.65 3.84
CA ALA A 36 -29.51 -20.20 3.47
C ALA A 36 -29.04 -19.72 2.08
N ALA A 37 -29.95 -19.64 1.11
CA ALA A 37 -29.66 -19.14 -0.23
C ALA A 37 -29.30 -17.65 -0.24
N TRP A 38 -29.97 -16.84 0.59
CA TRP A 38 -29.63 -15.43 0.78
C TRP A 38 -28.21 -15.29 1.32
N VAL A 39 -27.88 -16.02 2.39
CA VAL A 39 -26.53 -16.01 2.97
C VAL A 39 -25.51 -16.41 1.90
N ASP A 40 -25.76 -17.47 1.15
CA ASP A 40 -24.87 -17.95 0.07
C ASP A 40 -24.66 -16.89 -1.04
N CYS A 41 -25.71 -16.18 -1.46
CA CYS A 41 -25.59 -15.05 -2.38
C CYS A 41 -24.73 -13.90 -1.81
N CYS A 42 -24.69 -13.78 -0.48
CA CYS A 42 -23.95 -12.76 0.26
C CYS A 42 -22.54 -13.20 0.71
N LYS A 43 -22.16 -14.49 0.62
CA LYS A 43 -20.84 -15.08 0.96
C LYS A 43 -19.72 -14.64 0.01
N ASN A 44 -19.54 -13.34 -0.08
CA ASN A 44 -18.70 -12.68 -1.06
C ASN A 44 -18.14 -11.36 -0.51
N GLY A 45 -17.90 -11.32 0.80
CA GLY A 45 -17.51 -10.13 1.55
C GLY A 45 -18.66 -9.26 2.05
N LEU A 46 -19.91 -9.69 1.90
CA LEU A 46 -21.03 -9.07 2.62
C LEU A 46 -21.29 -9.77 3.95
N VAL A 47 -21.17 -11.10 3.94
CA VAL A 47 -21.16 -11.95 5.13
C VAL A 47 -19.98 -12.91 5.07
N GLY A 48 -19.63 -13.50 6.21
CA GLY A 48 -18.55 -14.49 6.32
C GLY A 48 -18.94 -15.85 5.74
N ASP A 49 -17.95 -16.66 5.39
CA ASP A 49 -18.20 -17.98 4.78
C ASP A 49 -18.91 -18.95 5.74
N ASP A 50 -18.68 -18.79 7.05
CA ASP A 50 -19.30 -19.57 8.12
C ASP A 50 -20.58 -18.92 8.68
N THR A 51 -21.10 -17.87 8.04
CA THR A 51 -22.33 -17.20 8.48
C THR A 51 -23.52 -18.17 8.43
N ALA A 52 -24.26 -18.23 9.53
CA ALA A 52 -25.43 -19.08 9.68
C ALA A 52 -26.67 -18.45 8.98
N PRO A 53 -27.62 -19.27 8.48
CA PRO A 53 -28.84 -18.77 7.82
C PRO A 53 -29.64 -17.76 8.64
N GLU A 54 -29.64 -17.87 9.96
CA GLU A 54 -30.36 -17.00 10.89
C GLU A 54 -29.87 -15.55 10.83
N PHE A 55 -28.65 -15.30 10.34
CA PHE A 55 -28.12 -13.95 10.14
C PHE A 55 -28.93 -13.12 9.12
N TYR A 56 -29.75 -13.77 8.29
CA TYR A 56 -30.74 -13.10 7.45
C TYR A 56 -31.72 -12.26 8.29
N ASP A 57 -32.09 -12.74 9.48
CA ASP A 57 -33.09 -12.08 10.31
C ASP A 57 -32.56 -10.72 10.79
N ASP A 58 -31.36 -10.72 11.34
CA ASP A 58 -30.66 -9.50 11.78
C ASP A 58 -30.44 -8.47 10.65
N CYS A 59 -30.22 -8.95 9.41
CA CYS A 59 -29.88 -8.09 8.27
C CYS A 59 -31.08 -7.59 7.47
N VAL A 60 -32.18 -8.33 7.47
CA VAL A 60 -33.30 -8.08 6.55
C VAL A 60 -34.65 -8.28 7.24
N ALA A 61 -34.89 -9.42 7.89
CA ALA A 61 -36.23 -9.74 8.40
C ALA A 61 -36.66 -8.81 9.55
N ASP A 62 -35.71 -8.44 10.40
CA ASP A 62 -35.92 -7.59 11.57
C ASP A 62 -35.65 -6.10 11.27
N VAL A 63 -35.38 -5.75 10.01
CA VAL A 63 -35.27 -4.34 9.58
C VAL A 63 -36.65 -3.70 9.58
N ASP A 64 -36.75 -2.51 10.17
CA ASP A 64 -37.99 -1.73 10.23
C ASP A 64 -38.63 -1.58 8.83
N ASP A 65 -39.96 -1.71 8.80
CA ASP A 65 -40.82 -1.67 7.62
C ASP A 65 -40.64 -2.80 6.58
N CYS A 66 -39.69 -3.71 6.79
CA CYS A 66 -39.48 -4.84 5.89
C CYS A 66 -40.59 -5.89 6.03
N VAL A 67 -41.15 -6.30 4.89
CA VAL A 67 -41.99 -7.49 4.77
C VAL A 67 -41.26 -8.46 3.83
N PRO A 68 -40.45 -9.39 4.36
CA PRO A 68 -39.53 -10.24 3.59
C PRO A 68 -40.12 -10.85 2.32
N GLU A 69 -41.32 -11.40 2.38
CA GLU A 69 -41.99 -12.09 1.27
C GLU A 69 -42.40 -11.12 0.14
N LYS A 70 -42.52 -9.83 0.44
CA LYS A 70 -42.85 -8.78 -0.53
C LYS A 70 -41.63 -7.98 -0.97
N ASP A 71 -40.62 -7.90 -0.11
CA ASP A 71 -39.55 -6.93 -0.24
C ASP A 71 -38.23 -7.59 -0.62
N THR A 72 -38.03 -8.88 -0.33
CA THR A 72 -36.85 -9.66 -0.73
C THR A 72 -37.11 -10.47 -2.00
N PHE A 73 -36.20 -10.33 -2.95
CA PHE A 73 -36.24 -11.00 -4.25
C PHE A 73 -34.99 -11.84 -4.47
N PHE A 74 -35.15 -12.97 -5.16
CA PHE A 74 -34.06 -13.74 -5.73
C PHE A 74 -34.05 -13.65 -7.24
N LEU A 75 -32.84 -13.57 -7.80
CA LEU A 75 -32.57 -13.91 -9.19
C LEU A 75 -32.30 -15.41 -9.24
N ASP A 76 -33.18 -16.14 -9.92
CA ASP A 76 -33.07 -17.57 -10.16
C ASP A 76 -32.43 -17.85 -11.51
N TYR A 77 -31.61 -18.89 -11.56
CA TYR A 77 -31.13 -19.50 -12.79
C TYR A 77 -31.26 -21.03 -12.68
N GLU A 78 -32.04 -21.64 -13.58
CA GLU A 78 -32.26 -23.10 -13.62
C GLU A 78 -32.75 -23.73 -12.29
N GLY A 79 -33.48 -22.95 -11.46
CA GLY A 79 -34.04 -23.40 -10.19
C GLY A 79 -33.13 -23.19 -8.97
N GLU A 80 -32.01 -22.50 -9.15
CA GLU A 80 -31.11 -22.09 -8.08
C GLU A 80 -31.14 -20.56 -7.89
N HIS A 81 -31.28 -20.11 -6.64
CA HIS A 81 -31.16 -18.71 -6.24
C HIS A 81 -29.70 -18.27 -6.33
N ILE A 82 -29.34 -17.51 -7.36
CA ILE A 82 -27.95 -17.09 -7.63
C ILE A 82 -27.64 -15.64 -7.25
N GLY A 83 -28.67 -14.86 -6.95
CA GLY A 83 -28.53 -13.50 -6.44
C GLY A 83 -29.76 -13.04 -5.68
N THR A 84 -29.61 -12.00 -4.87
CA THR A 84 -30.66 -11.47 -4.01
C THR A 84 -30.63 -9.93 -3.95
N ILE A 85 -31.77 -9.33 -3.67
CA ILE A 85 -31.94 -7.90 -3.37
C ILE A 85 -33.18 -7.73 -2.51
N SER A 86 -33.15 -6.84 -1.52
CA SER A 86 -34.38 -6.37 -0.88
C SER A 86 -34.63 -4.88 -1.13
N ALA A 87 -35.93 -4.54 -1.17
CA ALA A 87 -36.46 -3.26 -1.59
C ALA A 87 -37.53 -2.84 -0.58
N ILE A 88 -37.10 -2.13 0.46
CA ILE A 88 -37.88 -1.79 1.65
C ILE A 88 -38.43 -0.38 1.50
N TYR A 89 -39.67 -0.14 1.94
CA TYR A 89 -40.31 1.17 1.87
C TYR A 89 -40.57 1.70 3.25
N HIS A 90 -40.09 2.90 3.53
CA HIS A 90 -40.24 3.57 4.81
C HIS A 90 -41.36 4.63 4.70
N PRO A 91 -42.56 4.36 5.25
CA PRO A 91 -43.70 5.26 5.10
C PRO A 91 -43.52 6.58 5.86
N ASP A 92 -42.79 6.58 6.98
CA ASP A 92 -42.59 7.76 7.82
C ASP A 92 -41.76 8.85 7.13
N THR A 93 -40.82 8.45 6.27
CA THR A 93 -39.95 9.35 5.51
C THR A 93 -40.29 9.39 4.01
N ASN A 94 -41.26 8.59 3.57
CA ASN A 94 -41.65 8.42 2.17
C ASN A 94 -40.45 8.10 1.24
N CYS A 95 -39.51 7.29 1.72
CA CYS A 95 -38.33 6.88 0.96
C CYS A 95 -38.25 5.36 0.81
N GLY A 96 -37.48 4.90 -0.18
CA GLY A 96 -37.15 3.50 -0.35
C GLY A 96 -35.72 3.20 0.08
N GLN A 97 -35.46 1.98 0.51
CA GLN A 97 -34.11 1.47 0.79
C GLN A 97 -33.85 0.24 -0.08
N VAL A 98 -32.69 0.21 -0.72
CA VAL A 98 -32.15 -1.00 -1.35
C VAL A 98 -31.14 -1.64 -0.40
N HIS A 99 -31.48 -2.81 0.12
CA HIS A 99 -30.65 -3.58 1.05
C HIS A 99 -31.07 -5.05 0.99
N MET A 100 -30.23 -6.08 0.92
CA MET A 100 -28.83 -6.11 0.53
C MET A 100 -28.73 -6.78 -0.85
N VAL A 101 -27.86 -6.26 -1.73
CA VAL A 101 -27.67 -6.83 -3.08
C VAL A 101 -26.52 -7.85 -3.07
N GLY A 102 -26.82 -9.12 -3.34
CA GLY A 102 -25.83 -10.21 -3.38
C GLY A 102 -25.90 -11.00 -4.69
N ILE A 103 -24.76 -11.51 -5.17
CA ILE A 103 -24.68 -12.46 -6.30
C ILE A 103 -23.52 -13.41 -5.99
N LYS A 104 -23.78 -14.72 -6.09
CA LYS A 104 -22.79 -15.79 -5.89
C LYS A 104 -21.55 -15.57 -6.77
N THR A 105 -20.36 -15.90 -6.24
CA THR A 105 -19.08 -15.59 -6.88
C THR A 105 -19.00 -16.06 -8.33
N GLU A 106 -19.44 -17.28 -8.63
CA GLU A 106 -19.40 -17.93 -9.94
C GLU A 106 -20.38 -17.33 -10.98
N PHE A 107 -21.30 -16.46 -10.53
CA PHE A 107 -22.22 -15.71 -11.39
C PHE A 107 -21.86 -14.22 -11.53
N ARG A 108 -20.78 -13.77 -10.88
CA ARG A 108 -20.29 -12.38 -11.00
C ARG A 108 -19.68 -12.09 -12.36
N GLY A 109 -19.54 -10.79 -12.68
CA GLY A 109 -18.99 -10.33 -13.96
C GLY A 109 -19.93 -10.48 -15.16
N LYS A 110 -21.05 -11.20 -15.03
CA LYS A 110 -22.04 -11.44 -16.10
C LYS A 110 -23.04 -10.28 -16.30
N GLY A 111 -22.88 -9.18 -15.56
CA GLY A 111 -23.76 -8.02 -15.65
C GLY A 111 -25.18 -8.25 -15.11
N LEU A 112 -25.37 -9.22 -14.20
CA LEU A 112 -26.68 -9.60 -13.67
C LEU A 112 -27.24 -8.61 -12.62
N GLY A 113 -26.38 -7.91 -11.89
CA GLY A 113 -26.80 -6.97 -10.83
C GLY A 113 -27.73 -5.85 -11.30
N LYS A 114 -27.64 -5.45 -12.57
CA LYS A 114 -28.56 -4.44 -13.16
C LYS A 114 -30.03 -4.89 -13.12
N TYR A 115 -30.31 -6.19 -13.19
CA TYR A 115 -31.67 -6.72 -13.16
C TYR A 115 -32.25 -6.71 -11.74
N LEU A 116 -31.43 -7.07 -10.75
CA LEU A 116 -31.76 -6.95 -9.33
C LEU A 116 -32.12 -5.50 -9.00
N ASN A 117 -31.21 -4.55 -9.27
CA ASN A 117 -31.44 -3.13 -8.99
C ASN A 117 -32.66 -2.58 -9.71
N ASN A 118 -32.85 -2.92 -10.99
CA ASN A 118 -34.03 -2.47 -11.72
C ASN A 118 -35.34 -3.00 -11.12
N THR A 119 -35.33 -4.23 -10.58
CA THR A 119 -36.51 -4.81 -9.92
C THR A 119 -36.86 -4.04 -8.65
N ALA A 120 -35.87 -3.76 -7.81
CA ALA A 120 -36.06 -2.99 -6.58
C ALA A 120 -36.51 -1.55 -6.87
N VAL A 121 -35.85 -0.87 -7.81
CA VAL A 121 -36.21 0.50 -8.21
C VAL A 121 -37.61 0.56 -8.81
N LYS A 122 -37.99 -0.36 -9.70
CA LYS A 122 -39.36 -0.41 -10.27
C LYS A 122 -40.42 -0.56 -9.18
N LYS A 123 -40.18 -1.44 -8.19
CA LYS A 123 -41.11 -1.64 -7.07
C LYS A 123 -41.25 -0.39 -6.21
N LEU A 124 -40.14 0.17 -5.75
CA LEU A 124 -40.16 1.32 -4.83
C LEU A 124 -40.68 2.57 -5.53
N ALA A 125 -40.29 2.82 -6.77
CA ALA A 125 -40.80 3.94 -7.55
C ALA A 125 -42.32 3.85 -7.78
N ALA A 126 -42.88 2.63 -7.94
CA ALA A 126 -44.31 2.42 -8.07
C ALA A 126 -45.11 2.78 -6.81
N GLN A 127 -44.45 2.84 -5.64
CA GLN A 127 -45.05 3.30 -4.38
C GLN A 127 -45.04 4.83 -4.23
N GLY A 128 -44.40 5.56 -5.16
CA GLY A 128 -44.43 7.02 -5.18
C GLY A 128 -43.42 7.70 -4.27
N VAL A 129 -42.41 6.96 -3.80
CA VAL A 129 -41.29 7.44 -2.97
C VAL A 129 -40.63 8.69 -3.55
N ASP A 130 -40.10 9.54 -2.68
CA ASP A 130 -39.39 10.76 -3.10
C ASP A 130 -37.94 10.46 -3.53
N TYR A 131 -37.32 9.47 -2.91
CA TYR A 131 -36.02 8.94 -3.31
C TYR A 131 -35.86 7.50 -2.80
N ILE A 132 -34.86 6.79 -3.35
CA ILE A 132 -34.42 5.47 -2.88
C ILE A 132 -32.96 5.57 -2.51
N TYR A 133 -32.56 5.09 -1.33
CA TYR A 133 -31.17 5.13 -0.89
C TYR A 133 -30.53 3.75 -0.76
N LEU A 134 -29.21 3.72 -0.84
CA LEU A 134 -28.37 2.58 -0.50
C LEU A 134 -26.99 3.03 -0.02
N THR A 135 -26.30 2.13 0.67
CA THR A 135 -24.87 2.25 0.99
C THR A 135 -24.08 1.08 0.41
N THR A 136 -22.82 1.32 0.07
CA THR A 136 -21.95 0.29 -0.52
C THR A 136 -20.46 0.65 -0.35
N ASP A 137 -19.59 -0.36 -0.34
CA ASP A 137 -18.14 -0.16 -0.23
C ASP A 137 -17.46 -0.05 -1.60
N GLU A 138 -16.34 0.68 -1.70
CA GLU A 138 -15.58 0.88 -2.94
C GLU A 138 -15.18 -0.41 -3.65
N TRP A 139 -14.74 -1.41 -2.89
CA TRP A 139 -14.27 -2.68 -3.46
C TRP A 139 -15.38 -3.44 -4.20
N ARG A 140 -16.65 -3.04 -4.02
CA ARG A 140 -17.81 -3.57 -4.75
C ARG A 140 -18.03 -2.84 -6.07
N MET A 141 -16.97 -2.55 -6.82
CA MET A 141 -17.01 -1.81 -8.10
C MET A 141 -18.12 -2.31 -9.06
N GLY A 142 -18.32 -3.64 -9.16
CA GLY A 142 -19.39 -4.22 -9.98
C GLY A 142 -20.80 -3.81 -9.52
N ALA A 143 -21.03 -3.73 -8.21
CA ALA A 143 -22.27 -3.25 -7.61
C ALA A 143 -22.42 -1.74 -7.83
N VAL A 144 -21.39 -0.93 -7.53
CA VAL A 144 -21.40 0.52 -7.76
C VAL A 144 -21.75 0.85 -9.22
N LYS A 145 -21.11 0.17 -10.18
CA LYS A 145 -21.43 0.30 -11.60
C LYS A 145 -22.88 -0.04 -11.91
N SER A 146 -23.42 -1.08 -11.29
CA SER A 146 -24.81 -1.49 -11.48
C SER A 146 -25.82 -0.51 -10.87
N TYR A 147 -25.45 0.20 -9.79
CA TYR A 147 -26.28 1.26 -9.20
C TYR A 147 -26.30 2.51 -10.07
N LEU A 148 -25.13 2.98 -10.53
CA LEU A 148 -25.04 4.09 -11.49
C LEU A 148 -25.85 3.80 -12.76
N THR A 149 -25.77 2.56 -13.28
CA THR A 149 -26.55 2.14 -14.45
C THR A 149 -28.07 2.14 -14.18
N ALA A 150 -28.49 1.92 -12.94
CA ALA A 150 -29.90 1.96 -12.53
C ALA A 150 -30.39 3.39 -12.25
N GLY A 151 -29.54 4.41 -12.40
CA GLY A 151 -29.89 5.82 -12.19
C GLY A 151 -29.64 6.33 -10.77
N PHE A 152 -28.96 5.57 -9.93
CA PHE A 152 -28.50 6.09 -8.64
C PHE A 152 -27.36 7.10 -8.87
N ILE A 153 -27.33 8.14 -8.04
CA ILE A 153 -26.33 9.19 -8.03
C ILE A 153 -25.68 9.34 -6.65
N PRO A 154 -24.40 9.74 -6.57
CA PRO A 154 -23.67 9.99 -5.33
C PRO A 154 -24.32 10.97 -4.34
N VAL A 155 -24.07 10.75 -3.05
CA VAL A 155 -24.47 11.64 -1.95
C VAL A 155 -23.25 12.20 -1.23
N GLU A 156 -23.23 13.52 -1.00
CA GLU A 156 -22.26 14.27 -0.22
C GLU A 156 -22.76 14.34 1.23
N TYR A 157 -22.10 13.61 2.12
CA TYR A 157 -22.44 13.60 3.55
C TYR A 157 -21.20 13.61 4.46
N ASP A 158 -20.00 13.60 3.87
CA ASP A 158 -18.70 13.63 4.54
C ASP A 158 -17.68 14.34 3.61
N GLU A 159 -16.71 15.06 4.16
CA GLU A 159 -15.80 15.94 3.41
C GLU A 159 -14.95 15.20 2.35
N ASP A 160 -14.67 13.89 2.53
CA ASP A 160 -13.86 13.10 1.59
C ASP A 160 -14.68 12.45 0.46
N MET A 161 -16.02 12.56 0.46
CA MET A 161 -16.86 11.85 -0.52
C MET A 161 -16.58 12.27 -1.95
N LYS A 162 -16.32 13.56 -2.20
CA LYS A 162 -15.95 14.03 -3.55
C LYS A 162 -14.76 13.24 -4.11
N GLY A 163 -13.64 13.18 -3.38
CA GLY A 163 -12.41 12.52 -3.85
C GLY A 163 -12.63 11.03 -4.11
N ARG A 164 -13.36 10.36 -3.20
CA ARG A 164 -13.74 8.95 -3.33
C ARG A 164 -14.57 8.68 -4.59
N TRP A 165 -15.51 9.58 -4.92
CA TRP A 165 -16.30 9.47 -6.15
C TRP A 165 -15.50 9.79 -7.41
N GLU A 166 -14.62 10.80 -7.40
CA GLU A 166 -13.72 11.09 -8.53
C GLU A 166 -12.86 9.85 -8.88
N TRP A 167 -12.34 9.16 -7.86
CA TRP A 167 -11.63 7.88 -8.00
C TRP A 167 -12.53 6.78 -8.56
N MET A 168 -13.69 6.56 -7.93
CA MET A 168 -14.63 5.51 -8.33
C MET A 168 -15.06 5.68 -9.80
N LEU A 169 -15.39 6.90 -10.23
CA LEU A 169 -15.76 7.19 -11.61
C LEU A 169 -14.62 6.87 -12.59
N CYS A 170 -13.37 7.16 -12.22
CA CYS A 170 -12.21 6.80 -13.00
C CYS A 170 -12.09 5.28 -13.17
N GLU A 171 -12.13 4.52 -12.07
CA GLU A 171 -12.04 3.06 -12.09
C GLU A 171 -13.21 2.39 -12.82
N LEU A 172 -14.40 2.99 -12.77
CA LEU A 172 -15.56 2.52 -13.53
C LEU A 172 -15.53 2.95 -15.00
N GLY A 173 -14.74 3.96 -15.37
CA GLY A 173 -14.70 4.55 -16.69
C GLY A 173 -15.95 5.39 -17.01
N VAL A 174 -16.51 6.06 -15.99
CA VAL A 174 -17.67 6.97 -16.12
C VAL A 174 -17.14 8.40 -16.13
N ASP A 175 -17.50 9.20 -17.12
CA ASP A 175 -16.91 10.55 -17.26
C ASP A 175 -17.33 11.51 -16.16
N SER A 176 -18.62 11.50 -15.79
CA SER A 176 -19.16 12.37 -14.76
C SER A 176 -20.53 11.90 -14.28
N VAL A 177 -20.91 12.31 -13.07
CA VAL A 177 -22.25 12.11 -12.50
C VAL A 177 -22.62 13.32 -11.65
N ASP A 178 -23.92 13.64 -11.57
CA ASP A 178 -24.41 14.62 -10.60
C ASP A 178 -24.35 14.03 -9.18
N MET A 179 -24.14 14.88 -8.18
CA MET A 179 -24.05 14.52 -6.77
C MET A 179 -24.99 15.42 -5.98
N VAL A 180 -25.62 14.87 -4.95
CA VAL A 180 -26.62 15.56 -4.12
C VAL A 180 -26.21 15.58 -2.65
N TYR A 181 -26.80 16.46 -1.86
CA TYR A 181 -26.75 16.38 -0.41
C TYR A 181 -27.79 15.37 0.12
N GLU A 182 -27.74 15.06 1.42
CA GLU A 182 -28.69 14.13 2.04
C GLU A 182 -30.16 14.57 1.95
N ASP A 183 -30.42 15.87 1.76
CA ASP A 183 -31.76 16.43 1.52
C ASP A 183 -32.23 16.36 0.06
N CYS A 184 -31.50 15.61 -0.78
CA CYS A 184 -31.71 15.46 -2.23
C CYS A 184 -31.48 16.75 -3.06
N SER A 185 -31.03 17.84 -2.46
CA SER A 185 -30.66 19.04 -3.22
C SER A 185 -29.37 18.81 -4.01
N PHE A 186 -29.28 19.44 -5.18
CA PHE A 186 -28.07 19.36 -6.01
C PHE A 186 -26.87 19.94 -5.26
N CYS A 187 -25.80 19.15 -5.15
CA CYS A 187 -24.53 19.56 -4.56
C CYS A 187 -23.58 20.05 -5.66
N ARG A 188 -23.20 19.14 -6.56
CA ARG A 188 -22.23 19.43 -7.64
C ARG A 188 -22.29 18.36 -8.73
N LYS A 189 -21.59 18.61 -9.83
CA LYS A 189 -21.23 17.56 -10.79
C LYS A 189 -19.82 17.06 -10.47
N VAL A 190 -19.67 15.75 -10.32
CA VAL A 190 -18.38 15.08 -10.08
C VAL A 190 -17.90 14.50 -11.40
N GLU A 191 -16.65 14.79 -11.75
CA GLU A 191 -15.99 14.26 -12.94
C GLU A 191 -14.97 13.20 -12.52
N LYS A 192 -14.65 12.25 -13.40
CA LYS A 192 -13.59 11.27 -13.08
C LYS A 192 -12.25 11.96 -12.83
N ALA A 193 -11.49 11.42 -11.88
CA ALA A 193 -10.13 11.87 -11.63
C ALA A 193 -9.23 11.73 -12.89
N PRO A 194 -8.25 12.63 -13.08
CA PRO A 194 -7.31 12.52 -14.19
C PRO A 194 -6.46 11.25 -14.07
N VAL A 195 -6.05 10.69 -15.22
CA VAL A 195 -5.11 9.56 -15.26
C VAL A 195 -3.70 10.10 -15.04
N ILE A 196 -3.00 9.58 -14.04
CA ILE A 196 -1.63 10.00 -13.70
C ILE A 196 -0.64 9.28 -14.61
N LYS A 197 0.20 10.03 -15.32
CA LYS A 197 1.26 9.50 -16.19
C LYS A 197 2.52 9.24 -15.37
N ILE A 198 2.98 8.00 -15.41
CA ILE A 198 4.10 7.53 -14.61
C ILE A 198 5.27 7.15 -15.51
N GLY A 199 6.45 7.72 -15.22
CA GLY A 199 7.71 7.26 -15.76
C GLY A 199 8.45 6.41 -14.73
N VAL A 200 9.06 5.29 -15.14
CA VAL A 200 9.76 4.37 -14.22
C VAL A 200 11.23 4.25 -14.60
N VAL A 201 12.12 4.52 -13.65
CA VAL A 201 13.58 4.33 -13.78
C VAL A 201 13.98 3.07 -13.03
N GLY A 202 14.59 2.11 -13.73
CA GLY A 202 14.96 0.79 -13.19
C GLY A 202 13.83 -0.23 -13.33
N VAL A 203 13.98 -1.19 -14.26
CA VAL A 203 12.95 -2.20 -14.60
C VAL A 203 13.12 -3.52 -13.86
N GLY A 204 14.06 -3.60 -12.91
CA GLY A 204 14.12 -4.69 -11.93
C GLY A 204 12.95 -4.58 -10.95
N ARG A 205 13.16 -3.83 -9.86
CA ARG A 205 12.12 -3.56 -8.85
C ARG A 205 10.94 -2.78 -9.44
N GLY A 206 11.19 -1.83 -10.35
CA GLY A 206 10.15 -1.00 -10.97
C GLY A 206 9.06 -1.77 -11.72
N ARG A 207 9.27 -3.04 -12.08
CA ARG A 207 8.22 -3.93 -12.61
C ARG A 207 6.99 -3.99 -11.73
N THR A 208 7.15 -3.95 -10.41
CA THR A 208 6.00 -3.95 -9.49
C THR A 208 5.12 -2.72 -9.73
N MET A 209 5.73 -1.54 -9.84
CA MET A 209 5.02 -0.27 -10.08
C MET A 209 4.43 -0.21 -11.48
N ILE A 210 5.14 -0.72 -12.50
CA ILE A 210 4.61 -0.84 -13.86
C ILE A 210 3.35 -1.72 -13.85
N ASN A 211 3.44 -2.92 -13.25
CA ASN A 211 2.32 -3.85 -13.18
C ASN A 211 1.15 -3.30 -12.36
N HIS A 212 1.38 -2.50 -11.31
CA HIS A 212 0.31 -1.80 -10.61
C HIS A 212 -0.48 -0.91 -11.58
N CYS A 213 0.21 -0.09 -12.38
CA CYS A 213 -0.43 0.80 -13.36
C CYS A 213 -1.25 0.05 -14.42
N GLU A 214 -0.87 -1.19 -14.74
CA GLU A 214 -1.65 -2.02 -15.68
C GLU A 214 -2.97 -2.55 -15.10
N ASN A 215 -3.11 -2.55 -13.78
CA ASN A 215 -4.27 -3.10 -13.06
C ASN A 215 -5.20 -2.03 -12.51
N VAL A 216 -4.87 -0.75 -12.64
CA VAL A 216 -5.71 0.38 -12.22
C VAL A 216 -6.00 1.28 -13.42
N LYS A 217 -7.16 1.93 -13.47
CA LYS A 217 -7.42 2.92 -14.52
C LYS A 217 -6.84 4.28 -14.19
N GLY A 218 -6.53 4.50 -12.92
CA GLY A 218 -6.12 5.80 -12.44
C GLY A 218 -4.69 6.23 -12.73
N ALA A 219 -3.85 5.32 -13.18
CA ALA A 219 -2.47 5.57 -13.54
C ALA A 219 -2.10 4.82 -14.81
N LYS A 220 -1.12 5.33 -15.53
CA LYS A 220 -0.56 4.67 -16.72
C LYS A 220 0.95 4.88 -16.78
N THR A 221 1.68 3.79 -16.99
CA THR A 221 3.10 3.89 -17.34
C THR A 221 3.22 4.45 -18.76
N VAL A 222 3.96 5.54 -18.93
CA VAL A 222 4.18 6.19 -20.24
C VAL A 222 5.63 6.14 -20.70
N ALA A 223 6.57 5.99 -19.75
CA ALA A 223 7.99 5.92 -20.03
C ALA A 223 8.71 4.93 -19.10
N ILE A 224 9.69 4.22 -19.65
CA ILE A 224 10.59 3.34 -18.88
C ILE A 224 12.04 3.72 -19.22
N CYS A 225 12.88 3.87 -18.21
CA CYS A 225 14.32 4.11 -18.35
C CYS A 225 15.12 3.03 -17.62
N ASP A 226 16.11 2.42 -18.26
CA ASP A 226 17.06 1.51 -17.61
C ASP A 226 18.40 1.56 -18.33
N ASN A 227 19.51 1.61 -17.59
CA ASN A 227 20.86 1.70 -18.17
C ASN A 227 21.47 0.33 -18.49
N TYR A 228 20.77 -0.76 -18.15
CA TYR A 228 21.22 -2.11 -18.43
C TYR A 228 20.44 -2.70 -19.60
N ASP A 229 21.07 -2.66 -20.78
CA ASP A 229 20.48 -3.07 -22.08
C ASP A 229 19.72 -4.39 -22.01
N ILE A 230 20.25 -5.37 -21.27
CA ILE A 230 19.64 -6.69 -21.10
C ILE A 230 18.24 -6.61 -20.46
N LEU A 231 18.09 -5.77 -19.42
CA LEU A 231 16.80 -5.57 -18.75
C LEU A 231 15.88 -4.69 -19.59
N LEU A 232 16.41 -3.64 -20.21
CA LEU A 232 15.65 -2.75 -21.07
C LEU A 232 15.07 -3.48 -22.30
N ASP A 233 15.85 -4.33 -22.96
CA ASP A 233 15.39 -5.12 -24.09
C ASP A 233 14.36 -6.18 -23.71
N LYS A 234 14.45 -6.71 -22.48
CA LYS A 234 13.38 -7.57 -21.95
C LYS A 234 12.11 -6.75 -21.71
N ALA A 235 12.21 -5.56 -21.12
CA ALA A 235 11.07 -4.68 -20.90
C ALA A 235 10.37 -4.30 -22.22
N LYS A 236 11.13 -3.95 -23.26
CA LYS A 236 10.60 -3.67 -24.61
C LYS A 236 9.77 -4.83 -25.17
N LYS A 237 10.14 -6.08 -24.86
CA LYS A 237 9.39 -7.28 -25.28
C LYS A 237 8.18 -7.51 -24.40
N ASP A 238 8.36 -7.49 -23.08
CA ASP A 238 7.30 -7.76 -22.10
C ASP A 238 6.16 -6.73 -22.18
N TYR A 239 6.46 -5.51 -22.64
CA TYR A 239 5.51 -4.39 -22.75
C TYR A 239 5.32 -3.87 -24.19
N ALA A 240 5.62 -4.69 -25.22
CA ALA A 240 5.58 -4.28 -26.63
C ALA A 240 4.20 -3.77 -27.10
N ASP A 241 3.12 -4.32 -26.55
CA ASP A 241 1.74 -3.95 -26.91
C ASP A 241 1.22 -2.73 -26.13
N ARG A 242 2.10 -2.06 -25.37
CA ARG A 242 1.76 -0.90 -24.55
C ARG A 242 2.31 0.38 -25.18
N ASP A 243 1.59 1.47 -24.97
CA ASP A 243 1.99 2.81 -25.38
C ASP A 243 2.98 3.39 -24.35
N ILE A 244 4.22 2.87 -24.39
CA ILE A 244 5.33 3.19 -23.51
C ILE A 244 6.56 3.54 -24.35
N THR A 245 7.21 4.66 -24.02
CA THR A 245 8.51 5.03 -24.61
C THR A 245 9.66 4.52 -23.75
N PHE A 246 10.67 3.92 -24.38
CA PHE A 246 11.83 3.35 -23.69
C PHE A 246 13.07 4.22 -23.86
N TYR A 247 13.79 4.45 -22.76
CA TYR A 247 15.01 5.24 -22.71
C TYR A 247 16.14 4.44 -22.07
N ASP A 248 17.37 4.70 -22.50
CA ASP A 248 18.62 4.24 -21.88
C ASP A 248 19.36 5.39 -21.17
N ASN A 249 18.88 6.62 -21.33
CA ASN A 249 19.43 7.84 -20.76
C ASN A 249 18.39 8.58 -19.91
N TYR A 250 18.76 8.91 -18.68
CA TYR A 250 17.87 9.56 -17.73
C TYR A 250 17.51 11.01 -18.09
N GLU A 251 18.44 11.77 -18.67
CA GLU A 251 18.18 13.17 -19.07
C GLU A 251 17.18 13.24 -20.23
N ASP A 252 17.27 12.31 -21.17
CA ASP A 252 16.31 12.20 -22.27
C ASP A 252 14.94 11.73 -21.76
N PHE A 253 14.93 10.76 -20.84
CA PHE A 253 13.72 10.31 -20.15
C PHE A 253 12.98 11.46 -19.46
N LEU A 254 13.69 12.37 -18.78
CA LEU A 254 13.10 13.54 -18.11
C LEU A 254 12.46 14.56 -19.06
N ASN A 255 12.63 14.44 -20.37
CA ASN A 255 11.92 15.28 -21.35
C ASN A 255 10.57 14.69 -21.78
N HIS A 256 10.20 13.50 -21.29
CA HIS A 256 8.91 12.89 -21.57
C HIS A 256 7.78 13.54 -20.75
N ASP A 257 6.57 13.55 -21.29
CA ASP A 257 5.38 14.12 -20.64
C ASP A 257 4.84 13.14 -19.58
N MET A 258 5.16 13.39 -18.32
CA MET A 258 4.77 12.59 -17.16
C MET A 258 4.47 13.46 -15.94
N ASP A 259 3.75 12.90 -14.96
CA ASP A 259 3.39 13.58 -13.71
C ASP A 259 4.28 13.14 -12.55
N VAL A 260 4.62 11.84 -12.52
CA VAL A 260 5.41 11.19 -11.46
C VAL A 260 6.57 10.41 -12.06
N VAL A 261 7.77 10.58 -11.48
CA VAL A 261 8.94 9.75 -11.73
C VAL A 261 9.09 8.74 -10.59
N VAL A 262 9.07 7.46 -10.91
CA VAL A 262 9.40 6.37 -9.99
C VAL A 262 10.89 6.05 -10.13
N LEU A 263 11.62 6.12 -9.02
CA LEU A 263 13.03 5.73 -8.93
C LEU A 263 13.12 4.35 -8.27
N ALA A 264 13.43 3.35 -9.08
CA ALA A 264 13.65 1.96 -8.67
C ALA A 264 14.99 1.42 -9.21
N ASN A 265 15.95 2.33 -9.40
CA ASN A 265 17.32 2.07 -9.83
C ASN A 265 18.24 1.80 -8.63
N PHE A 266 19.54 2.09 -8.72
CA PHE A 266 20.45 1.88 -7.61
C PHE A 266 20.17 2.89 -6.49
N ALA A 267 20.10 2.43 -5.24
CA ALA A 267 19.85 3.28 -4.07
C ALA A 267 20.82 4.47 -3.99
N THR A 268 22.04 4.29 -4.51
CA THR A 268 23.08 5.31 -4.59
C THR A 268 22.84 6.41 -5.62
N GLU A 269 21.75 6.33 -6.38
CA GLU A 269 21.41 7.29 -7.41
C GLU A 269 20.05 7.96 -7.13
N HIS A 270 19.31 7.48 -6.13
CA HIS A 270 17.95 7.94 -5.81
C HIS A 270 17.91 9.44 -5.53
N ALA A 271 18.67 9.94 -4.54
CA ALA A 271 18.67 11.36 -4.19
C ALA A 271 19.04 12.30 -5.36
N PRO A 272 20.18 12.12 -6.06
CA PRO A 272 20.54 13.01 -7.16
C PRO A 272 19.55 12.92 -8.34
N PHE A 273 18.93 11.77 -8.58
CA PHE A 273 17.90 11.64 -9.62
C PHE A 273 16.60 12.31 -9.18
N ALA A 274 16.18 12.11 -7.93
CA ALA A 274 15.01 12.74 -7.35
C ALA A 274 15.09 14.26 -7.43
N VAL A 275 16.24 14.84 -7.03
CA VAL A 275 16.49 16.30 -7.15
C VAL A 275 16.29 16.77 -8.60
N LYS A 276 16.86 16.08 -9.59
CA LYS A 276 16.70 16.44 -11.00
C LYS A 276 15.24 16.36 -11.48
N ALA A 277 14.52 15.31 -11.09
CA ALA A 277 13.12 15.14 -11.45
C ALA A 277 12.23 16.22 -10.81
N LEU A 278 12.44 16.54 -9.54
CA LEU A 278 11.73 17.60 -8.82
C LEU A 278 11.96 18.96 -9.51
N GLU A 279 13.21 19.29 -9.86
CA GLU A 279 13.57 20.53 -10.58
C GLU A 279 12.98 20.62 -11.99
N LYS A 280 12.70 19.47 -12.62
CA LYS A 280 11.96 19.41 -13.89
C LYS A 280 10.45 19.54 -13.72
N GLY A 281 9.96 19.60 -12.47
CA GLY A 281 8.55 19.78 -12.16
C GLY A 281 7.76 18.49 -12.00
N PHE A 282 8.43 17.34 -11.83
CA PHE A 282 7.78 16.06 -11.58
C PHE A 282 7.63 15.80 -10.08
N HIS A 283 6.57 15.07 -9.71
CA HIS A 283 6.54 14.39 -8.42
C HIS A 283 7.49 13.18 -8.46
N VAL A 284 7.99 12.74 -7.30
CA VAL A 284 8.92 11.61 -7.23
C VAL A 284 8.43 10.57 -6.23
N LEU A 285 8.36 9.31 -6.66
CA LEU A 285 8.28 8.16 -5.76
C LEU A 285 9.64 7.45 -5.80
N SER A 286 10.32 7.37 -4.67
CA SER A 286 11.65 6.74 -4.59
C SER A 286 11.60 5.46 -3.77
N GLU A 287 12.18 4.39 -4.30
CA GLU A 287 12.51 3.18 -3.54
C GLU A 287 13.47 3.48 -2.38
N VAL A 288 13.54 2.52 -1.46
CA VAL A 288 14.52 2.52 -0.37
C VAL A 288 15.93 2.34 -0.98
N LEU A 289 16.95 3.10 -0.62
CA LEU A 289 17.14 4.08 0.46
C LEU A 289 17.02 5.51 -0.08
N PRO A 290 16.74 6.52 0.75
CA PRO A 290 16.43 7.85 0.23
C PRO A 290 17.69 8.65 -0.15
N VAL A 291 18.81 8.43 0.56
CA VAL A 291 20.09 9.15 0.36
C VAL A 291 21.27 8.27 0.75
N GLN A 292 22.48 8.63 0.36
CA GLN A 292 23.75 8.03 0.82
C GLN A 292 24.54 8.93 1.76
N THR A 293 24.36 10.24 1.64
CA THR A 293 25.14 11.25 2.37
C THR A 293 24.22 12.30 2.99
N MET A 294 24.73 12.97 4.01
CA MET A 294 24.03 14.10 4.62
C MET A 294 23.90 15.30 3.68
N LYS A 295 24.86 15.50 2.77
CA LYS A 295 24.74 16.49 1.68
C LYS A 295 23.52 16.19 0.79
N GLU A 296 23.36 14.96 0.34
CA GLU A 296 22.20 14.55 -0.47
C GLU A 296 20.87 14.74 0.28
N ALA A 297 20.85 14.49 1.60
CA ALA A 297 19.66 14.77 2.43
C ALA A 297 19.27 16.24 2.42
N VAL A 298 20.24 17.14 2.56
CA VAL A 298 20.01 18.59 2.48
C VAL A 298 19.52 19.00 1.09
N GLU A 299 20.19 18.53 0.04
CA GLU A 299 19.84 18.87 -1.35
C GLU A 299 18.43 18.36 -1.73
N LEU A 300 18.06 17.16 -1.29
CA LEU A 300 16.75 16.58 -1.56
C LEU A 300 15.62 17.36 -0.86
N ILE A 301 15.76 17.64 0.43
CA ILE A 301 14.77 18.43 1.19
C ILE A 301 14.59 19.81 0.57
N GLU A 302 15.70 20.49 0.27
CA GLU A 302 15.65 21.84 -0.31
C GLU A 302 15.05 21.85 -1.73
N ALA A 303 15.24 20.78 -2.52
CA ALA A 303 14.58 20.63 -3.82
C ALA A 303 13.06 20.46 -3.67
N VAL A 304 12.61 19.64 -2.72
CA VAL A 304 11.18 19.50 -2.40
C VAL A 304 10.58 20.85 -1.99
N GLU A 305 11.20 21.55 -1.05
CA GLU A 305 10.73 22.87 -0.58
C GLU A 305 10.72 23.92 -1.69
N ARG A 306 11.77 23.98 -2.51
CA ARG A 306 11.93 24.98 -3.57
C ARG A 306 10.94 24.78 -4.73
N THR A 307 10.72 23.54 -5.13
CA THR A 307 9.89 23.19 -6.29
C THR A 307 8.40 23.10 -5.94
N GLY A 308 8.08 22.87 -4.66
CA GLY A 308 6.72 22.56 -4.20
C GLY A 308 6.20 21.21 -4.70
N LYS A 309 7.07 20.38 -5.30
CA LYS A 309 6.73 19.03 -5.75
C LYS A 309 6.83 18.05 -4.60
N LYS A 310 6.00 17.02 -4.65
CA LYS A 310 5.94 15.98 -3.61
C LYS A 310 7.01 14.92 -3.87
N TYR A 311 7.73 14.56 -2.82
CA TYR A 311 8.57 13.37 -2.74
C TYR A 311 7.88 12.35 -1.85
N PHE A 312 7.77 11.12 -2.36
CA PHE A 312 7.17 9.99 -1.70
C PHE A 312 8.24 8.91 -1.50
N TYR A 313 8.32 8.37 -0.31
CA TYR A 313 9.25 7.28 0.02
C TYR A 313 8.53 5.94 0.01
N ALA A 314 9.00 5.00 -0.79
CA ALA A 314 8.38 3.69 -0.99
C ALA A 314 8.78 2.68 0.10
N GLU A 315 8.68 3.07 1.38
CA GLU A 315 8.86 2.13 2.50
C GLU A 315 7.60 1.28 2.67
N ASN A 316 7.54 0.22 1.88
CA ASN A 316 6.38 -0.66 1.79
C ASN A 316 6.09 -1.42 3.09
N TYR A 317 7.07 -1.60 4.00
CA TYR A 317 6.80 -2.32 5.25
C TYR A 317 5.81 -1.58 6.17
N CYS A 318 5.66 -0.27 6.02
CA CYS A 318 4.67 0.52 6.74
C CYS A 318 3.22 0.12 6.39
N TYR A 319 3.01 -0.44 5.19
CA TYR A 319 1.70 -0.81 4.67
C TYR A 319 1.44 -2.34 4.70
N MET A 320 2.28 -3.11 5.38
CA MET A 320 2.00 -4.51 5.70
C MET A 320 0.80 -4.58 6.65
N GLY A 321 0.07 -5.70 6.66
CA GLY A 321 -1.19 -5.81 7.39
C GLY A 321 -1.09 -5.38 8.85
N ALA A 322 -0.15 -5.94 9.61
CA ALA A 322 -0.02 -5.63 11.04
C ALA A 322 0.50 -4.20 11.31
N PRO A 323 1.61 -3.73 10.71
CA PRO A 323 2.05 -2.33 10.84
C PRO A 323 0.97 -1.28 10.56
N LYS A 324 0.24 -1.45 9.44
CA LYS A 324 -0.84 -0.54 9.05
C LYS A 324 -1.96 -0.53 10.10
N LYS A 325 -2.38 -1.72 10.57
CA LYS A 325 -3.42 -1.82 11.59
C LYS A 325 -2.96 -1.31 12.96
N MET A 326 -1.70 -1.52 13.33
CA MET A 326 -1.10 -0.94 14.54
C MET A 326 -1.14 0.59 14.50
N ARG A 327 -0.87 1.21 13.34
CA ARG A 327 -0.97 2.66 13.16
C ARG A 327 -2.41 3.15 13.33
N GLU A 328 -3.37 2.48 12.72
CA GLU A 328 -4.79 2.79 12.89
C GLU A 328 -5.20 2.78 14.37
N LEU A 329 -4.95 1.68 15.08
CA LEU A 329 -5.29 1.52 16.50
C LEU A 329 -4.54 2.52 17.41
N TYR A 330 -3.29 2.87 17.04
CA TYR A 330 -2.52 3.88 17.75
C TYR A 330 -3.14 5.28 17.59
N LEU A 331 -3.50 5.67 16.36
CA LEU A 331 -4.14 6.95 16.06
C LEU A 331 -5.55 7.06 16.69
N GLU A 332 -6.23 5.94 16.90
CA GLU A 332 -7.50 5.85 17.64
C GLU A 332 -7.31 5.97 19.17
N GLY A 333 -6.07 5.95 19.67
CA GLY A 333 -5.73 6.10 21.08
C GLY A 333 -5.89 4.83 21.92
N GLU A 334 -6.00 3.66 21.26
CA GLU A 334 -6.14 2.37 21.95
C GLU A 334 -4.88 2.04 22.76
N LEU A 335 -3.69 2.28 22.21
CA LEU A 335 -2.41 1.97 22.90
C LEU A 335 -2.06 2.94 24.03
N GLY A 336 -2.66 4.13 24.06
CA GLY A 336 -2.24 5.23 24.92
C GLY A 336 -0.92 5.86 24.46
N GLU A 337 -0.12 6.35 25.39
CA GLU A 337 1.15 7.02 25.10
C GLU A 337 2.22 6.00 24.72
N PHE A 338 2.98 6.24 23.65
CA PHE A 338 4.00 5.30 23.19
C PHE A 338 5.24 5.30 24.10
N GLU A 339 5.67 4.13 24.57
CA GLU A 339 6.75 3.97 25.55
C GLU A 339 7.97 3.21 25.01
N TYR A 340 7.74 2.17 24.21
CA TYR A 340 8.80 1.29 23.70
C TYR A 340 8.38 0.56 22.41
N GLY A 341 9.34 0.26 21.53
CA GLY A 341 9.09 -0.59 20.37
C GLY A 341 10.30 -1.38 19.89
N GLU A 342 10.02 -2.49 19.20
CA GLU A 342 11.01 -3.33 18.53
C GLU A 342 10.64 -3.54 17.06
N GLY A 343 11.66 -3.50 16.21
CA GLY A 343 11.54 -3.75 14.78
C GLY A 343 12.65 -4.66 14.27
N GLU A 344 12.29 -5.62 13.42
CA GLU A 344 13.20 -6.62 12.88
C GLU A 344 13.01 -6.73 11.36
N TYR A 345 14.10 -6.60 10.60
CA TYR A 345 14.16 -6.90 9.17
C TYR A 345 15.40 -7.73 8.84
N MET A 346 15.26 -9.04 8.90
CA MET A 346 16.31 -10.00 8.62
C MET A 346 15.96 -10.70 7.33
N HIS A 347 16.82 -10.58 6.32
CA HIS A 347 16.57 -11.15 5.00
C HIS A 347 17.82 -11.85 4.49
N ASN A 348 17.80 -13.18 4.41
CA ASN A 348 18.91 -13.92 3.81
C ASN A 348 18.91 -13.77 2.29
N CYS A 349 19.62 -12.77 1.79
CA CYS A 349 19.71 -12.51 0.35
C CYS A 349 20.74 -13.38 -0.38
N GLU A 350 21.42 -14.32 0.28
CA GLU A 350 22.49 -15.15 -0.33
C GLU A 350 22.00 -15.89 -1.59
N SER A 351 20.75 -16.37 -1.56
CA SER A 351 20.15 -17.11 -2.68
C SER A 351 19.89 -16.24 -3.91
N ILE A 352 19.65 -14.94 -3.73
CA ILE A 352 19.29 -13.98 -4.79
C ILE A 352 20.40 -12.98 -5.10
N TRP A 353 21.51 -12.99 -4.36
CA TRP A 353 22.56 -11.95 -4.43
C TRP A 353 23.10 -11.76 -5.86
N HIS A 354 23.27 -12.86 -6.60
CA HIS A 354 23.72 -12.82 -8.00
C HIS A 354 22.73 -12.13 -8.94
N ASN A 355 21.41 -12.23 -8.67
CA ASN A 355 20.37 -11.58 -9.47
C ASN A 355 20.25 -10.07 -9.19
N ILE A 356 20.70 -9.60 -8.02
CA ILE A 356 20.56 -8.20 -7.59
C ILE A 356 21.88 -7.42 -7.58
N THR A 357 23.01 -8.10 -7.81
CA THR A 357 24.35 -7.49 -7.94
C THR A 357 25.00 -7.77 -9.29
N PHE A 358 24.46 -8.70 -10.08
CA PHE A 358 24.98 -9.10 -11.39
C PHE A 358 26.42 -9.63 -11.37
N GLY A 359 26.96 -9.95 -10.19
CA GLY A 359 28.37 -10.29 -10.00
C GLY A 359 29.32 -9.12 -10.19
N ASP A 360 28.81 -7.88 -10.20
CA ASP A 360 29.64 -6.68 -10.26
C ASP A 360 30.30 -6.42 -8.89
N PRO A 361 31.65 -6.46 -8.79
CA PRO A 361 32.35 -6.18 -7.54
C PRO A 361 32.13 -4.76 -7.01
N ASP A 362 31.82 -3.80 -7.89
CA ASP A 362 31.61 -2.39 -7.56
C ASP A 362 30.14 -2.06 -7.26
N HIS A 363 29.24 -3.07 -7.31
CA HIS A 363 27.84 -2.88 -6.98
C HIS A 363 27.67 -2.36 -5.54
N TRP A 364 26.85 -1.33 -5.35
CA TRP A 364 26.70 -0.63 -4.07
C TRP A 364 26.35 -1.54 -2.89
N ARG A 365 25.52 -2.58 -3.12
CA ARG A 365 25.19 -3.60 -2.10
C ARG A 365 26.42 -4.31 -1.51
N ASN A 366 27.52 -4.43 -2.26
CA ASN A 366 28.74 -5.05 -1.76
C ASN A 366 29.52 -4.14 -0.81
N THR A 367 29.28 -2.83 -0.85
CA THR A 367 29.99 -1.82 -0.04
C THR A 367 29.07 -1.05 0.91
N MET A 368 27.78 -1.40 0.98
CA MET A 368 26.84 -0.82 1.92
C MET A 368 27.12 -1.34 3.34
N HIS A 369 27.15 -0.47 4.35
CA HIS A 369 27.12 -0.90 5.75
C HIS A 369 25.73 -1.43 6.13
N ALA A 370 25.65 -2.44 6.99
CA ALA A 370 24.38 -3.08 7.35
C ALA A 370 23.33 -2.10 7.90
N CYS A 371 23.76 -1.11 8.69
CA CYS A 371 22.87 -0.09 9.27
C CYS A 371 22.13 0.80 8.25
N TYR A 372 22.58 0.84 7.00
CA TYR A 372 21.89 1.65 5.99
C TYR A 372 20.55 1.02 5.57
N TYR A 373 20.35 -0.29 5.77
CA TYR A 373 19.11 -0.96 5.40
C TYR A 373 18.11 -1.06 6.57
N CYS A 374 18.06 -0.02 7.40
CA CYS A 374 17.28 0.03 8.63
C CYS A 374 15.79 0.36 8.43
N THR A 375 15.42 0.97 7.29
CA THR A 375 14.08 1.55 7.12
C THR A 375 12.98 0.50 7.17
N HIS A 376 13.23 -0.73 6.69
CA HIS A 376 12.25 -1.80 6.84
C HIS A 376 12.01 -2.18 8.31
N SER A 377 13.02 -2.14 9.19
CA SER A 377 12.83 -2.44 10.62
C SER A 377 12.28 -1.26 11.42
N ILE A 378 12.70 -0.02 11.13
CA ILE A 378 12.32 1.14 11.96
C ILE A 378 11.17 1.93 11.38
N GLY A 379 11.05 1.94 10.04
CA GLY A 379 10.09 2.72 9.29
C GLY A 379 8.67 2.52 9.80
N PRO A 380 8.19 1.26 9.94
CA PRO A 380 6.90 0.98 10.55
C PRO A 380 6.70 1.62 11.93
N LEU A 381 7.71 1.64 12.81
CA LEU A 381 7.61 2.21 14.16
C LEU A 381 7.55 3.74 14.13
N ILE A 382 8.36 4.36 13.27
CA ILE A 382 8.32 5.82 13.04
C ILE A 382 6.98 6.21 12.43
N HIS A 383 6.51 5.44 11.44
CA HIS A 383 5.24 5.69 10.78
C HIS A 383 4.06 5.50 11.72
N ILE A 384 4.01 4.43 12.53
CA ILE A 384 2.95 4.23 13.52
C ILE A 384 2.85 5.44 14.45
N THR A 385 3.99 5.90 14.98
CA THR A 385 4.00 6.88 16.09
C THR A 385 4.02 8.34 15.65
N GLY A 386 4.59 8.64 14.48
CA GLY A 386 4.92 10.01 14.05
C GLY A 386 5.99 10.70 14.90
N LEU A 387 6.64 9.98 15.83
CA LEU A 387 7.64 10.53 16.76
C LEU A 387 9.02 10.62 16.09
N LYS A 388 9.72 11.74 16.29
CA LYS A 388 11.06 11.90 15.71
C LYS A 388 12.13 11.19 16.53
N PRO A 389 13.10 10.53 15.87
CA PRO A 389 14.32 10.09 16.53
C PRO A 389 15.22 11.27 16.88
N VAL A 390 15.79 11.28 18.08
CA VAL A 390 16.69 12.36 18.55
C VAL A 390 18.08 11.87 18.93
N LYS A 391 18.26 10.58 19.20
CA LYS A 391 19.54 9.99 19.56
C LYS A 391 19.62 8.53 19.15
N VAL A 392 20.80 8.04 18.78
CA VAL A 392 21.01 6.64 18.39
C VAL A 392 22.36 6.11 18.87
N THR A 393 22.42 4.81 19.17
CA THR A 393 23.67 4.04 19.36
C THR A 393 23.63 2.80 18.47
N GLY A 394 24.71 2.53 17.74
CA GLY A 394 24.77 1.40 16.81
C GLY A 394 25.72 0.29 17.24
N PHE A 395 25.43 -0.92 16.75
CA PHE A 395 26.24 -2.13 16.92
C PHE A 395 26.29 -2.88 15.58
N GLU A 396 27.44 -3.46 15.24
CA GLU A 396 27.60 -4.32 14.06
C GLU A 396 27.70 -5.80 14.46
N LEU A 397 27.11 -6.68 13.65
CA LEU A 397 27.41 -8.11 13.75
C LEU A 397 28.73 -8.43 13.04
N PRO A 398 29.49 -9.45 13.50
CA PRO A 398 30.76 -9.79 12.91
C PRO A 398 30.60 -10.32 11.49
N PHE A 399 31.48 -9.85 10.59
CA PHE A 399 31.67 -10.42 9.26
C PHE A 399 31.87 -11.95 9.34
N ASN A 400 31.30 -12.69 8.39
CA ASN A 400 31.31 -14.14 8.41
C ASN A 400 31.43 -14.75 7.00
N ALA A 401 31.55 -16.07 6.93
CA ALA A 401 31.73 -16.81 5.69
C ALA A 401 30.57 -16.65 4.67
N ARG A 402 29.34 -16.35 5.14
CA ARG A 402 28.21 -16.10 4.22
C ARG A 402 28.38 -14.76 3.52
N MET A 403 28.70 -13.70 4.26
CA MET A 403 29.01 -12.40 3.67
C MET A 403 30.16 -12.49 2.68
N ALA A 404 31.20 -13.27 3.01
CA ALA A 404 32.31 -13.56 2.10
C ALA A 404 31.84 -14.20 0.78
N ARG A 405 30.99 -15.24 0.83
CA ARG A 405 30.45 -15.91 -0.38
C ARG A 405 29.55 -15.01 -1.22
N MET A 406 28.87 -14.06 -0.60
CA MET A 406 28.08 -13.04 -1.30
C MET A 406 28.97 -11.95 -1.91
N GLY A 407 30.24 -11.86 -1.53
CA GLY A 407 31.13 -10.76 -1.92
C GLY A 407 30.77 -9.41 -1.28
N ALA A 408 29.96 -9.44 -0.22
CA ALA A 408 29.60 -8.26 0.55
C ALA A 408 30.70 -7.96 1.57
N LYS A 409 31.08 -6.68 1.71
CA LYS A 409 32.20 -6.21 2.55
C LYS A 409 31.74 -5.65 3.89
N ALA A 410 30.60 -6.12 4.40
CA ALA A 410 29.98 -5.67 5.64
C ALA A 410 29.57 -6.85 6.52
N GLY A 411 29.32 -6.58 7.81
CA GLY A 411 28.65 -7.54 8.70
C GLY A 411 27.25 -7.92 8.18
N PRO A 412 26.72 -9.09 8.57
CA PRO A 412 25.44 -9.58 8.06
C PRO A 412 24.21 -8.77 8.51
N ALA A 413 24.34 -8.02 9.62
CA ALA A 413 23.28 -7.19 10.19
C ALA A 413 23.87 -6.09 11.10
N GLY A 414 23.07 -5.07 11.35
CA GLY A 414 23.29 -4.03 12.36
C GLY A 414 22.19 -4.07 13.42
N VAL A 415 22.51 -3.56 14.61
CA VAL A 415 21.53 -3.32 15.68
C VAL A 415 21.65 -1.87 16.09
N GLU A 416 20.54 -1.22 16.38
CA GLU A 416 20.53 0.15 16.86
C GLU A 416 19.51 0.35 17.99
N MET A 417 19.87 1.22 18.93
CA MET A 417 19.04 1.68 20.03
C MET A 417 18.76 3.16 19.82
N ILE A 418 17.49 3.53 19.67
CA ILE A 418 17.05 4.88 19.27
C ILE A 418 16.23 5.49 20.40
N THR A 419 16.48 6.75 20.75
CA THR A 419 15.61 7.54 21.64
C THR A 419 14.77 8.48 20.78
N LEU A 420 13.47 8.50 21.04
CA LEU A 420 12.49 9.38 20.40
C LEU A 420 12.32 10.69 21.18
N GLU A 421 11.70 11.69 20.55
CA GLU A 421 11.55 13.03 21.14
C GLU A 421 10.72 13.08 22.43
N ASN A 422 9.82 12.10 22.63
CA ASN A 422 9.04 11.94 23.86
C ASN A 422 9.79 11.15 24.96
N GLY A 423 11.01 10.68 24.69
CA GLY A 423 11.82 9.87 25.59
C GLY A 423 11.62 8.35 25.47
N ALA A 424 10.68 7.89 24.65
CA ALA A 424 10.51 6.48 24.34
C ALA A 424 11.74 5.91 23.61
N VAL A 425 11.89 4.58 23.66
CA VAL A 425 13.06 3.89 23.09
C VAL A 425 12.62 2.86 22.04
N LEU A 426 13.33 2.84 20.91
CA LEU A 426 13.20 1.78 19.91
C LEU A 426 14.45 0.90 19.91
N LYS A 427 14.25 -0.40 19.72
CA LYS A 427 15.31 -1.36 19.36
C LYS A 427 15.06 -1.84 17.94
N SER A 428 16.08 -1.74 17.09
CA SER A 428 16.00 -2.16 15.69
C SER A 428 17.14 -3.12 15.35
N ILE A 429 16.83 -4.18 14.60
CA ILE A 429 17.82 -5.08 14.00
C ILE A 429 17.47 -5.30 12.53
N HIS A 430 18.46 -5.19 11.66
CA HIS A 430 18.26 -5.32 10.23
C HIS A 430 19.51 -5.83 9.52
N GLY A 431 19.32 -6.60 8.45
CA GLY A 431 20.44 -7.14 7.69
C GLY A 431 20.06 -8.07 6.54
N VAL A 432 20.99 -8.17 5.59
CA VAL A 432 20.82 -8.93 4.34
C VAL A 432 21.57 -10.28 4.33
N GLY A 433 22.25 -10.62 5.43
CA GLY A 433 23.05 -11.84 5.58
C GLY A 433 22.78 -12.77 6.77
N PRO A 434 21.62 -12.78 7.45
CA PRO A 434 21.28 -13.82 8.43
C PRO A 434 21.00 -15.18 7.77
N SER A 435 20.81 -16.25 8.56
CA SER A 435 20.55 -17.61 8.03
C SER A 435 19.11 -17.87 7.64
N ARG A 436 18.19 -17.18 8.28
CA ARG A 436 16.75 -17.23 8.04
C ARG A 436 16.26 -15.81 7.95
N ASN A 437 15.14 -15.66 7.27
CA ASN A 437 14.45 -14.41 7.27
C ASN A 437 13.78 -14.23 8.65
N SER A 438 13.46 -12.99 8.99
CA SER A 438 12.58 -12.67 10.10
C SER A 438 12.13 -11.23 9.93
N VAL A 439 10.82 -11.01 9.89
CA VAL A 439 10.23 -9.68 10.00
C VAL A 439 9.27 -9.68 11.17
N TRP A 440 9.46 -8.72 12.08
CA TRP A 440 8.67 -8.66 13.31
C TRP A 440 8.61 -7.25 13.88
N TYR A 441 7.46 -6.89 14.43
CA TYR A 441 7.20 -5.61 15.08
C TYR A 441 6.47 -5.84 16.40
N SER A 442 6.88 -5.09 17.43
CA SER A 442 6.19 -5.04 18.72
C SER A 442 6.24 -3.63 19.28
N ILE A 443 5.12 -3.15 19.79
CA ILE A 443 4.97 -1.81 20.34
C ILE A 443 4.27 -1.87 21.69
N TYR A 444 4.71 -1.00 22.59
CA TYR A 444 4.21 -0.85 23.95
C TYR A 444 3.82 0.61 24.17
N GLY A 445 2.67 0.80 24.79
CA GLY A 445 2.28 2.09 25.32
C GLY A 445 1.59 1.95 26.67
N SER A 446 1.15 3.09 27.20
CA SER A 446 0.68 3.20 28.58
C SER A 446 -0.54 2.31 28.90
N LYS A 447 -1.30 1.86 27.89
CA LYS A 447 -2.44 0.96 28.05
C LYS A 447 -2.15 -0.49 27.66
N GLY A 448 -0.99 -0.84 27.12
CA GLY A 448 -0.71 -2.22 26.74
C GLY A 448 0.26 -2.39 25.59
N ARG A 449 0.05 -3.41 24.76
CA ARG A 449 0.95 -3.76 23.67
C ARG A 449 0.25 -4.32 22.44
N MET A 450 0.93 -4.20 21.31
CA MET A 450 0.59 -4.88 20.07
C MET A 450 1.84 -5.55 19.49
N GLU A 451 1.69 -6.71 18.88
CA GLU A 451 2.79 -7.39 18.17
C GLU A 451 2.28 -8.21 16.99
N CYS A 452 3.08 -8.32 15.93
CA CYS A 452 2.77 -9.23 14.84
C CYS A 452 3.37 -10.63 15.10
N ALA A 453 2.89 -11.63 14.39
CA ALA A 453 3.51 -12.96 14.47
C ALA A 453 4.94 -12.94 13.90
N ARG A 454 5.84 -13.75 14.47
CA ARG A 454 7.16 -14.04 13.89
C ARG A 454 7.05 -15.07 12.77
N GLU A 455 8.05 -15.12 11.88
CA GLU A 455 8.02 -15.99 10.68
C GLU A 455 7.67 -17.46 10.95
N ASP A 456 8.25 -18.09 11.98
CA ASP A 456 8.00 -19.51 12.28
C ASP A 456 6.74 -19.75 13.13
N ALA A 457 6.05 -18.68 13.57
CA ALA A 457 4.90 -18.80 14.46
C ALA A 457 3.58 -19.13 13.72
N CYS A 458 3.54 -18.98 12.40
CA CYS A 458 2.35 -19.27 11.58
C CYS A 458 2.73 -19.75 10.16
N GLU A 459 1.91 -20.62 9.57
CA GLU A 459 2.20 -21.30 8.31
C GLU A 459 2.14 -20.38 7.07
N SER A 460 1.42 -19.26 7.17
CA SER A 460 1.37 -18.14 6.23
C SER A 460 0.92 -16.89 7.00
N ASP A 461 1.24 -15.69 6.53
CA ASP A 461 0.67 -14.42 7.04
C ASP A 461 1.27 -13.80 8.32
N HIS A 462 2.53 -14.09 8.65
CA HIS A 462 3.21 -13.60 9.87
C HIS A 462 3.06 -12.09 10.15
N VAL A 463 3.55 -11.23 9.25
CA VAL A 463 3.41 -9.76 9.35
C VAL A 463 2.00 -9.25 9.01
N ASN A 464 1.08 -10.13 8.64
CA ASN A 464 -0.34 -9.81 8.48
C ASN A 464 -1.18 -10.29 9.68
N LYS A 465 -0.57 -10.98 10.64
CA LYS A 465 -1.24 -11.46 11.84
C LYS A 465 -0.90 -10.56 13.02
N LEU A 466 -1.91 -9.94 13.62
CA LEU A 466 -1.76 -8.96 14.70
C LEU A 466 -2.36 -9.47 16.00
N TYR A 467 -1.57 -9.43 17.07
CA TYR A 467 -2.02 -9.66 18.43
C TYR A 467 -2.07 -8.33 19.19
N VAL A 468 -3.16 -8.10 19.90
CA VAL A 468 -3.44 -6.87 20.64
C VAL A 468 -3.77 -7.24 22.08
N ASN A 469 -3.14 -6.60 23.05
CA ASN A 469 -3.43 -6.76 24.47
C ASN A 469 -3.46 -5.38 25.11
N ILE A 470 -4.66 -4.81 25.22
CA ILE A 470 -4.91 -3.42 25.60
C ILE A 470 -5.85 -3.41 26.79
N ASP A 471 -5.47 -2.64 27.81
CA ASP A 471 -6.25 -2.37 29.00
C ASP A 471 -7.29 -1.26 28.74
N GLU A 472 -8.42 -1.32 29.45
CA GLU A 472 -9.46 -0.26 29.43
C GLU A 472 -8.93 1.07 30.02
N TYR A 473 -7.99 0.99 30.96
CA TYR A 473 -7.33 2.14 31.60
C TYR A 473 -5.92 1.78 32.05
N GLU A 474 -5.06 2.79 32.16
CA GLU A 474 -3.67 2.61 32.58
C GLU A 474 -3.57 1.93 33.95
N GLY A 475 -2.82 0.83 34.02
CA GLY A 475 -2.56 0.08 35.26
C GLY A 475 -3.52 -1.08 35.55
N GLN A 476 -4.47 -1.39 34.65
CA GLN A 476 -5.35 -2.57 34.79
C GLN A 476 -4.54 -3.89 34.72
N ASN A 477 -3.58 -3.99 33.79
CA ASN A 477 -2.63 -5.09 33.61
C ASN A 477 -3.31 -6.46 33.44
N ILE A 478 -4.16 -6.59 32.42
CA ILE A 478 -4.75 -7.86 32.02
C ILE A 478 -3.88 -8.52 30.93
N ASN A 479 -3.78 -9.84 30.96
CA ASN A 479 -3.05 -10.63 29.97
C ASN A 479 -4.00 -11.54 29.19
N GLU A 480 -4.86 -10.91 28.39
CA GLU A 480 -5.85 -11.56 27.54
C GLU A 480 -5.67 -11.05 26.10
N PRO A 481 -4.56 -11.42 25.43
CA PRO A 481 -4.32 -10.98 24.07
C PRO A 481 -5.37 -11.56 23.12
N GLU A 482 -5.82 -10.73 22.20
CA GLU A 482 -6.74 -11.11 21.14
C GLU A 482 -6.11 -10.88 19.75
N GLU A 483 -6.58 -11.66 18.78
CA GLU A 483 -6.19 -11.48 17.39
C GLU A 483 -7.08 -10.39 16.75
N ARG A 484 -6.46 -9.39 16.12
CA ARG A 484 -7.17 -8.35 15.37
C ARG A 484 -6.95 -8.56 13.88
N SER A 485 -8.04 -8.45 13.11
CA SER A 485 -7.97 -8.47 11.64
C SER A 485 -7.15 -7.28 11.14
N THR A 486 -6.29 -7.54 10.18
CA THR A 486 -5.46 -6.54 9.50
C THR A 486 -5.99 -6.16 8.11
N GLY A 487 -7.06 -6.82 7.68
CA GLY A 487 -7.71 -6.54 6.40
C GLY A 487 -8.52 -5.24 6.44
N ASP A 488 -8.54 -4.53 5.32
CA ASP A 488 -9.38 -3.35 5.10
C ASP A 488 -10.16 -3.48 3.79
N GLU A 489 -10.87 -2.42 3.42
CA GLU A 489 -11.64 -2.30 2.17
C GLU A 489 -10.78 -2.47 0.90
N PHE A 490 -9.49 -2.19 0.93
CA PHE A 490 -8.58 -2.31 -0.21
C PHE A 490 -7.79 -3.61 -0.25
N SER A 491 -7.79 -4.42 0.82
CA SER A 491 -7.07 -5.70 0.90
C SER A 491 -7.30 -6.60 -0.31
N ARG A 492 -8.51 -6.63 -0.87
CA ARG A 492 -8.82 -7.42 -2.07
C ARG A 492 -8.15 -6.90 -3.34
N LEU A 493 -8.06 -5.58 -3.49
CA LEU A 493 -7.37 -4.94 -4.61
C LEU A 493 -5.85 -5.02 -4.44
N ALA A 494 -5.37 -4.98 -3.20
CA ALA A 494 -3.96 -5.06 -2.86
C ALA A 494 -3.40 -6.48 -2.99
N ALA A 495 -4.19 -7.52 -2.71
CA ALA A 495 -3.74 -8.92 -2.63
C ALA A 495 -2.89 -9.44 -3.82
N PRO A 496 -3.16 -9.07 -5.09
CA PRO A 496 -2.32 -9.50 -6.22
C PRO A 496 -0.94 -8.82 -6.29
N SER A 497 -0.71 -7.77 -5.51
CA SER A 497 0.53 -6.99 -5.52
C SER A 497 1.61 -7.62 -4.63
N GLY A 498 2.86 -7.18 -4.81
CA GLY A 498 4.00 -7.71 -4.06
C GLY A 498 3.88 -7.50 -2.54
N HIS A 499 4.64 -8.31 -1.79
CA HIS A 499 4.79 -8.20 -0.33
C HIS A 499 3.46 -8.19 0.44
N GLY A 500 2.56 -9.13 0.13
CA GLY A 500 1.26 -9.22 0.82
C GLY A 500 0.30 -8.06 0.52
N GLY A 501 0.58 -7.30 -0.55
CA GLY A 501 -0.26 -6.19 -1.02
C GLY A 501 0.24 -4.81 -0.61
N SER A 502 1.27 -4.69 0.22
CA SER A 502 1.77 -3.39 0.68
C SER A 502 2.25 -2.47 -0.46
N ASP A 503 2.84 -3.06 -1.51
CA ASP A 503 3.26 -2.33 -2.72
C ASP A 503 2.09 -1.63 -3.43
N TRP A 504 0.87 -2.15 -3.28
CA TRP A 504 -0.33 -1.52 -3.83
C TRP A 504 -0.66 -0.22 -3.11
N TYR A 505 -0.60 -0.19 -1.78
CA TYR A 505 -0.90 1.00 -0.98
C TYR A 505 0.06 2.13 -1.28
N VAL A 506 1.36 1.82 -1.41
CA VAL A 506 2.37 2.81 -1.80
C VAL A 506 1.96 3.52 -3.10
N MET A 507 1.64 2.75 -4.14
CA MET A 507 1.26 3.32 -5.44
C MET A 507 -0.11 4.00 -5.39
N HIS A 508 -1.10 3.40 -4.73
CA HIS A 508 -2.43 3.97 -4.58
C HIS A 508 -2.38 5.33 -3.88
N ASN A 509 -1.70 5.42 -2.75
CA ASN A 509 -1.59 6.64 -1.96
C ASN A 509 -0.89 7.75 -2.76
N VAL A 510 0.16 7.42 -3.53
CA VAL A 510 0.83 8.39 -4.42
C VAL A 510 -0.11 8.89 -5.52
N VAL A 511 -0.77 7.97 -6.23
CA VAL A 511 -1.66 8.32 -7.35
C VAL A 511 -2.81 9.20 -6.87
N GLU A 512 -3.46 8.84 -5.77
CA GLU A 512 -4.55 9.63 -5.20
C GLU A 512 -4.08 10.98 -4.65
N THR A 513 -2.89 11.04 -4.06
CA THR A 513 -2.30 12.30 -3.60
C THR A 513 -2.02 13.27 -4.75
N VAL A 514 -1.56 12.77 -5.90
CA VAL A 514 -1.27 13.58 -7.09
C VAL A 514 -2.57 14.00 -7.80
N ARG A 515 -3.64 13.22 -7.65
CA ARG A 515 -5.00 13.58 -8.10
C ARG A 515 -5.68 14.65 -7.24
N GLY A 516 -5.09 14.99 -6.11
CA GLY A 516 -5.60 16.01 -5.19
C GLY A 516 -6.50 15.46 -4.09
N ARG A 517 -6.46 14.16 -3.81
CA ARG A 517 -7.00 13.63 -2.56
C ARG A 517 -6.03 13.95 -1.42
N ASP A 518 -6.53 14.70 -0.45
CA ASP A 518 -5.75 15.08 0.72
C ASP A 518 -5.74 13.94 1.76
N ASN A 519 -4.80 14.00 2.72
CA ASN A 519 -4.70 13.07 3.85
C ASN A 519 -4.50 11.59 3.49
N MET A 520 -4.03 11.29 2.28
CA MET A 520 -3.54 9.95 1.97
C MET A 520 -2.36 9.60 2.89
N ASP A 521 -2.30 8.34 3.31
CA ASP A 521 -1.23 7.86 4.19
C ASP A 521 0.07 7.72 3.40
N ILE A 522 0.85 8.80 3.34
CA ILE A 522 2.10 8.90 2.58
C ILE A 522 3.29 9.07 3.51
N ILE A 523 4.47 8.69 3.03
CA ILE A 523 5.74 8.96 3.69
C ILE A 523 6.46 10.03 2.88
N ASP A 524 6.57 11.23 3.46
CA ASP A 524 7.19 12.39 2.80
C ASP A 524 8.73 12.37 2.93
N VAL A 525 9.38 13.41 2.41
CA VAL A 525 10.85 13.53 2.46
C VAL A 525 11.38 13.59 3.89
N TYR A 526 10.64 14.16 4.83
CA TYR A 526 11.09 14.32 6.21
C TYR A 526 10.94 13.04 6.99
N GLU A 527 9.80 12.37 6.86
CA GLU A 527 9.58 11.08 7.48
C GLU A 527 10.58 10.04 6.91
N ALA A 528 10.87 10.08 5.61
CA ALA A 528 11.93 9.26 5.02
C ALA A 528 13.31 9.50 5.69
N MET A 529 13.62 10.75 6.07
CA MET A 529 14.83 11.05 6.84
C MET A 529 14.74 10.54 8.28
N ASP A 530 13.59 10.70 8.93
CA ASP A 530 13.38 10.16 10.29
C ASP A 530 13.51 8.63 10.30
N MET A 531 13.19 7.94 9.21
CA MET A 531 13.39 6.50 9.05
C MET A 531 14.84 6.11 8.73
N PHE A 532 15.59 6.92 7.98
CA PHE A 532 16.90 6.52 7.47
C PHE A 532 18.08 7.03 8.31
N LEU A 533 17.99 8.27 8.81
CA LEU A 533 19.08 8.90 9.56
C LEU A 533 19.50 8.14 10.82
N PRO A 534 18.61 7.48 11.59
CA PRO A 534 19.03 6.64 12.70
C PRO A 534 20.06 5.58 12.29
N GLY A 535 19.82 4.87 11.18
CA GLY A 535 20.77 3.87 10.67
C GLY A 535 22.09 4.46 10.19
N MET A 536 22.06 5.62 9.54
CA MET A 536 23.28 6.34 9.15
C MET A 536 24.11 6.73 10.39
N PHE A 537 23.47 7.29 11.41
CA PHE A 537 24.15 7.71 12.64
C PHE A 537 24.49 6.53 13.55
N ALA A 538 23.76 5.41 13.49
CA ALA A 538 24.13 4.16 14.14
C ALA A 538 25.45 3.63 13.58
N TYR A 539 25.64 3.69 12.26
CA TYR A 539 26.93 3.34 11.66
C TYR A 539 28.05 4.29 12.11
N ARG A 540 27.83 5.61 12.13
CA ARG A 540 28.80 6.57 12.68
C ARG A 540 29.12 6.30 14.15
N SER A 541 28.13 5.88 14.93
CA SER A 541 28.30 5.45 16.32
C SER A 541 29.20 4.22 16.41
N VAL A 542 28.99 3.20 15.56
CA VAL A 542 29.86 2.02 15.47
C VAL A 542 31.32 2.41 15.19
N LEU A 543 31.55 3.29 14.21
CA LEU A 543 32.91 3.77 13.87
C LEU A 543 33.59 4.48 15.04
N GLN A 544 32.80 5.11 15.92
CA GLN A 544 33.27 5.83 17.12
C GLN A 544 33.28 4.97 18.39
N GLY A 545 33.17 3.64 18.26
CA GLY A 545 33.21 2.72 19.40
C GLY A 545 31.90 2.60 20.16
N GLY A 546 30.77 2.87 19.52
CA GLY A 546 29.43 2.69 20.08
C GLY A 546 28.99 3.81 21.03
N ILE A 547 29.48 5.04 20.83
CA ILE A 547 29.00 6.19 21.61
C ILE A 547 27.61 6.63 21.11
N PRO A 548 26.71 7.11 21.99
CA PRO A 548 25.45 7.70 21.54
C PRO A 548 25.69 8.98 20.73
N LEU A 549 24.98 9.12 19.61
CA LEU A 549 25.03 10.29 18.72
C LEU A 549 23.65 10.92 18.59
N ASP A 550 23.59 12.26 18.52
CA ASP A 550 22.35 12.97 18.24
C ASP A 550 21.97 12.81 16.76
N VAL A 551 20.68 12.54 16.50
CA VAL A 551 20.13 12.48 15.15
C VAL A 551 19.69 13.89 14.75
N PRO A 552 20.17 14.44 13.62
CA PRO A 552 19.91 15.83 13.27
C PRO A 552 18.46 16.06 12.83
N ASN A 553 17.90 17.22 13.18
CA ASN A 553 16.57 17.60 12.74
C ASN A 553 16.66 18.44 11.46
N LEU A 554 16.57 17.78 10.31
CA LEU A 554 16.65 18.46 9.01
C LEU A 554 15.42 19.29 8.65
N ARG A 555 14.39 19.38 9.51
CA ARG A 555 13.34 20.41 9.36
C ARG A 555 13.84 21.80 9.72
N ASN A 556 14.95 21.91 10.47
CA ASN A 556 15.58 23.17 10.85
C ASN A 556 16.65 23.57 9.81
N PRO A 557 16.47 24.66 9.03
CA PRO A 557 17.46 25.11 8.06
C PRO A 557 18.85 25.40 8.64
N GLU A 558 18.94 25.89 9.88
CA GLU A 558 20.23 26.18 10.52
C GLU A 558 21.03 24.90 10.82
N GLU A 559 20.33 23.79 11.09
CA GLU A 559 20.98 22.49 11.27
C GLU A 559 21.47 21.91 9.94
N ARG A 560 20.76 22.15 8.83
CA ARG A 560 21.16 21.70 7.49
C ARG A 560 22.52 22.26 7.06
N GLU A 561 22.85 23.50 7.43
CA GLU A 561 24.12 24.13 7.04
C GLU A 561 25.35 23.34 7.51
N LYS A 562 25.25 22.65 8.65
CA LYS A 562 26.34 21.80 9.18
C LYS A 562 26.64 20.61 8.27
N TRP A 563 25.65 20.18 7.49
CA TRP A 563 25.64 18.95 6.72
C TRP A 563 25.80 19.16 5.21
N ARG A 564 25.72 20.41 4.74
CA ARG A 564 25.73 20.79 3.33
C ARG A 564 26.93 20.26 2.53
N ASN A 565 28.05 20.02 3.20
CA ASN A 565 29.29 19.52 2.58
C ASN A 565 29.71 18.14 3.10
N ASP A 566 28.85 17.46 3.87
CA ASP A 566 29.13 16.13 4.39
C ASP A 566 28.85 15.08 3.31
N THR A 567 29.93 14.60 2.70
CA THR A 567 29.91 13.52 1.70
C THR A 567 30.31 12.17 2.29
N GLU A 568 30.39 12.03 3.61
CA GLU A 568 30.88 10.80 4.24
C GLU A 568 29.98 9.60 3.91
N CYS A 569 30.53 8.61 3.20
CA CYS A 569 29.85 7.36 2.89
C CYS A 569 30.85 6.26 2.51
N THR A 570 30.34 5.07 2.19
CA THR A 570 31.16 3.90 1.87
C THR A 570 31.53 3.78 0.38
N VAL A 571 31.06 4.71 -0.45
CA VAL A 571 31.27 4.70 -1.90
C VAL A 571 32.33 5.73 -2.28
N ALA A 572 33.53 5.25 -2.67
CA ALA A 572 34.69 6.11 -2.94
C ALA A 572 34.42 7.24 -3.96
N LYS A 573 33.63 6.97 -5.00
CA LYS A 573 33.28 7.95 -6.04
C LYS A 573 32.46 9.14 -5.50
N VAL A 574 31.68 8.92 -4.45
CA VAL A 574 30.81 9.93 -3.82
C VAL A 574 31.55 10.61 -2.67
N ALA A 575 32.25 9.82 -1.84
CA ALA A 575 32.81 10.31 -0.59
C ALA A 575 34.04 11.19 -0.74
N GLY A 576 34.87 10.96 -1.77
CA GLY A 576 36.16 11.63 -1.90
C GLY A 576 37.04 11.39 -0.66
N ASP A 577 37.48 12.47 -0.02
CA ASP A 577 38.31 12.43 1.19
C ASP A 577 37.54 11.99 2.45
N MET A 578 36.21 11.88 2.40
CA MET A 578 35.35 11.43 3.51
C MET A 578 34.97 9.95 3.40
N LEU A 579 35.76 9.14 2.69
CA LEU A 579 35.49 7.70 2.55
C LEU A 579 35.61 6.97 3.89
N VAL A 580 34.57 6.19 4.24
CA VAL A 580 34.53 5.32 5.42
C VAL A 580 34.34 3.85 5.04
N PRO A 581 34.79 2.88 5.86
CA PRO A 581 34.75 1.47 5.49
C PRO A 581 33.38 0.83 5.75
N SER A 582 32.90 -0.01 4.84
CA SER A 582 31.64 -0.76 4.96
C SER A 582 31.58 -1.76 6.13
N TYR A 583 32.70 -1.95 6.84
CA TYR A 583 32.81 -2.72 8.07
C TYR A 583 33.75 -1.97 9.04
N SER A 584 33.38 -1.87 10.32
CA SER A 584 34.10 -0.99 11.27
C SER A 584 35.59 -1.32 11.44
N LYS A 585 35.98 -2.57 11.13
CA LYS A 585 37.35 -3.07 11.23
C LYS A 585 38.15 -2.96 9.92
N GLY A 586 37.62 -2.22 8.95
CA GLY A 586 38.13 -2.13 7.58
C GLY A 586 37.46 -3.14 6.64
N ASN A 587 37.36 -2.79 5.36
CA ASN A 587 36.69 -3.61 4.35
C ASN A 587 37.37 -4.98 4.23
N PRO A 588 36.63 -6.10 4.38
CA PRO A 588 37.15 -7.43 4.12
C PRO A 588 37.67 -7.56 2.68
N ASP A 589 38.78 -8.28 2.52
CA ASP A 589 39.30 -8.65 1.21
C ASP A 589 38.49 -9.83 0.64
N ILE A 590 37.87 -9.61 -0.52
CA ILE A 590 37.04 -10.62 -1.19
C ILE A 590 37.78 -11.05 -2.46
N PRO A 591 38.13 -12.35 -2.60
CA PRO A 591 38.78 -12.88 -3.79
C PRO A 591 37.97 -12.63 -5.07
N ALA A 592 38.64 -12.23 -6.16
CA ALA A 592 38.01 -11.96 -7.46
C ALA A 592 37.18 -13.15 -7.99
N GLU A 593 37.67 -14.38 -7.77
CA GLU A 593 36.97 -15.64 -8.08
C GLU A 593 35.57 -15.75 -7.47
N THR A 594 35.31 -15.05 -6.35
CA THR A 594 33.98 -14.98 -5.74
C THR A 594 33.01 -14.24 -6.66
N TYR A 595 33.39 -13.06 -7.15
CA TYR A 595 32.57 -12.25 -8.05
C TYR A 595 32.39 -12.92 -9.41
N GLU A 596 33.44 -13.60 -9.91
CA GLU A 596 33.35 -14.42 -11.13
C GLU A 596 32.32 -15.56 -11.00
N ALA A 597 32.30 -16.24 -9.85
CA ALA A 597 31.31 -17.29 -9.57
C ALA A 597 29.87 -16.73 -9.49
N ILE A 598 29.69 -15.58 -8.84
CA ILE A 598 28.40 -14.89 -8.75
C ILE A 598 27.92 -14.48 -10.15
N LYS A 599 28.80 -13.88 -10.95
CA LYS A 599 28.50 -13.47 -12.33
C LYS A 599 28.10 -14.66 -13.20
N LYS A 600 28.86 -15.75 -13.13
CA LYS A 600 28.53 -16.99 -13.85
C LYS A 600 27.14 -17.52 -13.48
N LYS A 601 26.80 -17.53 -12.18
CA LYS A 601 25.47 -17.96 -11.71
C LYS A 601 24.35 -17.06 -12.27
N PHE A 602 24.56 -15.74 -12.31
CA PHE A 602 23.64 -14.80 -12.93
C PHE A 602 23.45 -15.07 -14.41
N GLU A 603 24.52 -15.22 -15.18
CA GLU A 603 24.45 -15.49 -16.62
C GLU A 603 23.74 -16.82 -16.93
N GLU A 604 24.00 -17.87 -16.14
CA GLU A 604 23.35 -19.18 -16.28
C GLU A 604 21.84 -19.12 -15.98
N GLU A 605 21.42 -18.45 -14.91
CA GLU A 605 19.99 -18.27 -14.60
C GLU A 605 19.29 -17.37 -15.64
N TRP A 606 19.97 -16.33 -16.10
CA TRP A 606 19.44 -15.43 -17.10
C TRP A 606 19.24 -16.11 -18.46
N ALA A 607 20.21 -16.93 -18.88
CA ALA A 607 20.11 -17.74 -20.10
C ALA A 607 18.91 -18.70 -20.06
N LYS A 608 18.65 -19.32 -18.90
CA LYS A 608 17.46 -20.18 -18.70
C LYS A 608 16.15 -19.39 -18.86
N LYS A 609 16.03 -18.23 -18.21
CA LYS A 609 14.85 -17.35 -18.30
C LYS A 609 14.57 -16.88 -19.74
N ILE A 610 15.61 -16.65 -20.55
CA ILE A 610 15.45 -16.33 -21.97
C ILE A 610 14.94 -17.55 -22.75
N SER A 611 15.44 -18.75 -22.46
CA SER A 611 15.05 -19.97 -23.18
C SER A 611 13.62 -20.44 -22.87
N GLU A 612 13.11 -20.17 -21.68
CA GLU A 612 11.75 -20.55 -21.24
C GLU A 612 10.65 -19.59 -21.74
N ASN A 613 11.02 -18.40 -22.23
CA ASN A 613 10.11 -17.40 -22.81
C ASN A 613 10.16 -17.36 -24.36
N LYS A 614 10.77 -18.37 -25.00
CA LYS A 614 10.71 -18.61 -26.45
C LYS A 614 9.84 -19.82 -26.71
#